data_AF-A0A2G6GI56-F1
#
_entry.id   AF-A0A2G6GI56-F1
#
_cell.length_a   1.000
_cell.length_b   1.000
_cell.length_c   1.000
_cell.angle_alpha   90.00
_cell.angle_beta   90.00
_cell.angle_gamma   90.00
#
_symmetry.space_group_name_H-M   'P 1'
#
loop_
_entity.id
_entity.type
_entity.pdbx_description
1 polymer ?
#
loop_
_entity_poly.entity_id
_entity_poly.type
_entity_poly.pdbx_seq_one_letter_code
_entity_poly.pdbx_strand_id
1 'polypeptide(L)'
;MIKYGKLVKVFASLLVTLFLGIASVSANTAAENNGFSSGLPNTKQDSDYTSMFDKFGYNYLGFYRDGYNKKGYDRNGFNRQGYNSKGYDKHGFDRTGYNAKGYNKNGFDRDGYNAKGYDKNGYDREGYNIFGFTEEGYDRRGLDKYGFFRNGFNLIGRDRDGFRRDGYNVEGYDRDGFNRRGFNKQGYDRDGYDIFGFDRNGFNRDGFDKNGYDVDGYDRDGYDKDDYDRNGNYHDDGYGYGHSRGIGEGKRKWYLPWY
;
A
#
# COMPACT_ATOMS: atom_id res chain seq x y z
N MET A 1 -4.49 -15.51 -24.85
CA MET A 1 -3.51 -14.53 -25.40
C MET A 1 -4.13 -13.80 -26.58
N ILE A 2 -4.79 -12.67 -26.32
CA ILE A 2 -5.41 -11.82 -27.35
C ILE A 2 -4.48 -10.63 -27.60
N LYS A 3 -4.15 -10.42 -28.88
CA LYS A 3 -3.08 -9.55 -29.39
C LYS A 3 -3.40 -8.05 -29.19
N TYR A 4 -2.73 -7.40 -28.25
CA TYR A 4 -2.71 -5.93 -28.06
C TYR A 4 -1.72 -5.24 -29.02
N GLY A 5 -1.91 -5.44 -30.33
CA GLY A 5 -0.92 -5.04 -31.36
C GLY A 5 -1.29 -3.82 -32.23
N LYS A 6 -2.37 -3.09 -31.96
CA LYS A 6 -2.82 -1.98 -32.84
C LYS A 6 -3.43 -0.78 -32.08
N LEU A 7 -2.84 -0.35 -30.97
CA LEU A 7 -3.31 0.86 -30.26
C LEU A 7 -2.25 1.95 -30.03
N VAL A 8 -1.09 1.85 -30.65
CA VAL A 8 0.02 2.81 -30.45
C VAL A 8 0.17 3.84 -31.59
N LYS A 9 -0.64 3.77 -32.66
CA LYS A 9 -0.51 4.69 -33.82
C LYS A 9 -1.63 5.73 -33.97
N VAL A 10 -2.51 5.91 -32.99
CA VAL A 10 -3.57 6.95 -33.05
C VAL A 10 -3.30 8.15 -32.13
N PHE A 11 -2.35 8.06 -31.20
CA PHE A 11 -2.12 9.15 -30.21
C PHE A 11 -1.06 10.18 -30.57
N ALA A 12 -0.40 10.06 -31.73
CA ALA A 12 0.69 10.99 -32.12
C ALA A 12 0.27 12.12 -33.08
N SER A 13 -1.04 12.29 -33.39
CA SER A 13 -1.50 13.33 -34.34
C SER A 13 -2.54 14.29 -33.76
N LEU A 14 -2.49 14.56 -32.45
CA LEU A 14 -3.42 15.46 -31.76
C LEU A 14 -2.73 16.67 -31.10
N LEU A 15 -1.50 16.99 -31.53
CA LEU A 15 -0.69 18.06 -30.95
C LEU A 15 -0.28 19.17 -31.93
N VAL A 16 -0.83 19.20 -33.15
CA VAL A 16 -0.60 20.31 -34.10
C VAL A 16 -1.89 20.62 -34.85
N THR A 17 -2.83 21.33 -34.21
CA THR A 17 -3.86 22.19 -34.83
C THR A 17 -4.78 22.77 -33.75
N LEU A 18 -4.29 23.73 -32.96
CA LEU A 18 -5.18 24.62 -32.21
C LEU A 18 -4.61 26.05 -32.15
N PHE A 19 -4.11 26.52 -33.29
CA PHE A 19 -3.93 27.94 -33.56
C PHE A 19 -4.55 28.19 -34.93
N LEU A 20 -5.74 28.78 -34.93
CA LEU A 20 -6.33 29.70 -35.92
C LEU A 20 -7.85 29.51 -36.03
N GLY A 21 -8.57 30.55 -35.61
CA GLY A 21 -9.79 30.97 -36.28
C GLY A 21 -11.11 30.44 -35.74
N ILE A 22 -11.71 31.18 -34.78
CA ILE A 22 -13.12 31.56 -34.94
C ILE A 22 -13.19 33.07 -34.77
N ALA A 23 -13.26 33.73 -35.92
CA ALA A 23 -13.61 35.13 -36.05
C ALA A 23 -15.08 35.32 -35.68
N SER A 24 -15.31 36.27 -34.77
CA SER A 24 -16.28 37.36 -34.91
C SER A 24 -17.59 37.05 -35.64
N VAL A 25 -18.66 36.84 -34.87
CA VAL A 25 -20.00 37.26 -35.28
C VAL A 25 -20.56 38.21 -34.22
N SER A 26 -20.93 39.38 -34.74
CA SER A 26 -21.49 40.57 -34.12
C SER A 26 -22.99 40.42 -33.90
N ALA A 27 -23.48 40.88 -32.74
CA ALA A 27 -24.67 41.72 -32.53
C ALA A 27 -24.87 41.89 -31.01
N ASN A 28 -24.54 43.05 -30.44
CA ASN A 28 -25.35 44.28 -30.35
C ASN A 28 -26.44 44.24 -29.27
N THR A 29 -26.17 44.97 -28.18
CA THR A 29 -27.07 45.94 -27.53
C THR A 29 -26.16 46.95 -26.80
N ALA A 30 -25.77 48.05 -27.44
CA ALA A 30 -26.48 49.33 -27.43
C ALA A 30 -26.72 49.87 -26.00
N ALA A 31 -25.76 50.65 -25.49
CA ALA A 31 -26.02 51.77 -24.62
C ALA A 31 -25.17 52.93 -25.14
N GLU A 32 -25.86 53.84 -25.82
CA GLU A 32 -25.36 55.00 -26.50
C GLU A 32 -24.89 56.10 -25.53
N ASN A 33 -24.08 57.02 -26.06
CA ASN A 33 -23.95 58.44 -25.68
C ASN A 33 -23.03 58.75 -24.47
N ASN A 34 -22.00 59.59 -24.53
CA ASN A 34 -21.58 60.58 -25.51
C ASN A 34 -20.08 60.87 -25.35
N GLY A 35 -19.35 60.93 -26.47
CA GLY A 35 -18.10 61.67 -26.54
C GLY A 35 -18.40 63.16 -26.43
N PHE A 36 -18.12 63.75 -25.26
CA PHE A 36 -18.14 65.20 -25.12
C PHE A 36 -16.74 65.73 -25.46
N SER A 37 -16.64 66.27 -26.68
CA SER A 37 -15.57 67.16 -27.10
C SER A 37 -15.51 68.35 -26.14
N SER A 38 -14.50 68.43 -25.28
CA SER A 38 -14.24 69.65 -24.51
C SER A 38 -13.50 70.64 -25.40
N GLY A 39 -14.28 71.36 -26.22
CA GLY A 39 -13.83 72.66 -26.74
C GLY A 39 -13.49 73.54 -25.54
N LEU A 40 -12.23 73.94 -25.43
CA LEU A 40 -11.81 75.03 -24.55
C LEU A 40 -12.37 76.35 -25.13
N PRO A 41 -13.18 77.13 -24.41
CA PRO A 41 -13.31 78.54 -24.70
C PRO A 41 -12.19 79.28 -23.96
N ASN A 42 -11.24 79.79 -24.73
CA ASN A 42 -10.40 80.91 -24.31
C ASN A 42 -11.29 82.16 -24.25
N THR A 43 -11.46 82.77 -23.08
CA THR A 43 -11.20 84.20 -22.88
C THR A 43 -11.53 84.65 -21.45
N LYS A 44 -10.58 85.44 -20.93
CA LYS A 44 -10.62 86.37 -19.79
C LYS A 44 -10.55 85.79 -18.38
N GLN A 45 -9.42 86.14 -17.76
CA GLN A 45 -9.19 86.25 -16.33
C GLN A 45 -10.43 86.78 -15.62
N ASP A 46 -11.06 85.93 -14.81
CA ASP A 46 -11.56 86.36 -13.52
C ASP A 46 -11.21 85.27 -12.51
N SER A 47 -10.58 85.74 -11.45
CA SER A 47 -10.05 85.00 -10.33
C SER A 47 -11.18 84.39 -9.52
N ASP A 48 -11.50 83.12 -9.77
CA ASP A 48 -12.09 82.26 -8.77
C ASP A 48 -11.88 80.79 -9.14
N TYR A 49 -10.82 80.18 -8.60
CA TYR A 49 -10.70 78.72 -8.48
C TYR A 49 -11.70 78.16 -7.43
N THR A 50 -12.92 78.70 -7.44
CA THR A 50 -14.02 78.46 -6.53
C THR A 50 -15.16 77.97 -7.42
N SER A 51 -15.32 76.70 -7.75
CA SER A 51 -15.02 75.51 -6.97
C SER A 51 -15.00 74.35 -7.96
N MET A 52 -13.93 73.54 -7.99
CA MET A 52 -13.91 72.24 -8.69
C MET A 52 -14.98 71.26 -8.17
N PHE A 53 -15.76 71.68 -7.17
CA PHE A 53 -16.76 70.93 -6.45
C PHE A 53 -18.09 71.69 -6.46
N ASP A 54 -19.21 70.99 -6.61
CA ASP A 54 -20.55 71.57 -6.54
C ASP A 54 -20.88 72.07 -5.11
N LYS A 55 -22.08 72.63 -4.93
CA LYS A 55 -22.59 73.10 -3.63
C LYS A 55 -22.58 72.02 -2.54
N PHE A 56 -22.57 70.75 -2.92
CA PHE A 56 -22.54 69.61 -2.02
C PHE A 56 -21.14 69.02 -1.83
N GLY A 57 -20.12 69.64 -2.42
CA GLY A 57 -18.71 69.26 -2.28
C GLY A 57 -18.25 68.15 -3.23
N TYR A 58 -18.99 67.83 -4.31
CA TYR A 58 -18.59 66.81 -5.30
C TYR A 58 -17.98 67.42 -6.56
N ASN A 59 -16.90 66.85 -7.08
CA ASN A 59 -16.39 67.22 -8.40
C ASN A 59 -17.31 66.74 -9.53
N TYR A 60 -16.99 67.12 -10.78
CA TYR A 60 -17.72 66.70 -11.99
C TYR A 60 -17.82 65.18 -12.20
N LEU A 61 -17.02 64.39 -11.47
CA LEU A 61 -17.05 62.92 -11.48
C LEU A 61 -17.84 62.33 -10.29
N GLY A 62 -18.41 63.15 -9.42
CA GLY A 62 -19.20 62.70 -8.26
C GLY A 62 -18.38 62.30 -7.02
N PHE A 63 -17.15 62.79 -6.88
CA PHE A 63 -16.27 62.51 -5.73
C PHE A 63 -16.04 63.75 -4.87
N TYR A 64 -16.05 63.59 -3.54
CA TYR A 64 -15.64 64.58 -2.57
C TYR A 64 -14.16 64.96 -2.73
N ARG A 65 -13.75 66.03 -2.05
CA ARG A 65 -12.37 66.53 -2.06
C ARG A 65 -11.34 65.50 -1.57
N ASP A 66 -11.76 64.58 -0.71
CA ASP A 66 -10.93 63.46 -0.23
C ASP A 66 -10.86 62.27 -1.20
N GLY A 67 -11.49 62.37 -2.36
CA GLY A 67 -11.44 61.36 -3.42
C GLY A 67 -12.50 60.27 -3.33
N TYR A 68 -13.45 60.32 -2.39
CA TYR A 68 -14.50 59.31 -2.22
C TYR A 68 -15.87 59.82 -2.68
N ASN A 69 -16.71 58.96 -3.24
CA ASN A 69 -18.08 59.31 -3.62
C ASN A 69 -19.02 59.32 -2.40
N LYS A 70 -20.30 59.67 -2.61
CA LYS A 70 -21.33 59.67 -1.55
C LYS A 70 -21.46 58.34 -0.80
N LYS A 71 -21.20 57.22 -1.49
CA LYS A 71 -21.23 55.86 -0.91
C LYS A 71 -19.93 55.48 -0.19
N GLY A 72 -18.93 56.37 -0.17
CA GLY A 72 -17.66 56.18 0.51
C GLY A 72 -16.62 55.38 -0.28
N TYR A 73 -16.74 55.28 -1.61
CA TYR A 73 -15.78 54.55 -2.47
C TYR A 73 -14.97 55.51 -3.32
N ASP A 74 -13.67 55.22 -3.50
CA ASP A 74 -12.77 55.94 -4.37
C ASP A 74 -13.07 55.68 -5.85
N ARG A 75 -12.29 56.29 -6.75
CA ARG A 75 -12.43 56.10 -8.21
C ARG A 75 -12.22 54.66 -8.67
N ASN A 76 -11.51 53.86 -7.89
CA ASN A 76 -11.26 52.45 -8.15
C ASN A 76 -12.34 51.54 -7.52
N GLY A 77 -13.33 52.12 -6.83
CA GLY A 77 -14.42 51.40 -6.20
C GLY A 77 -14.09 50.81 -4.83
N PHE A 78 -13.06 51.31 -4.12
CA PHE A 78 -12.66 50.84 -2.79
C PHE A 78 -12.96 51.89 -1.71
N ASN A 79 -13.42 51.43 -0.55
CA ASN A 79 -13.64 52.28 0.62
C ASN A 79 -12.32 52.71 1.26
N ARG A 80 -12.38 53.53 2.31
CA ARG A 80 -11.19 54.00 3.05
C ARG A 80 -10.36 52.87 3.66
N GLN A 81 -10.99 51.73 3.93
CA GLN A 81 -10.32 50.54 4.44
C GLN A 81 -9.76 49.66 3.29
N GLY A 82 -9.89 50.07 2.03
CA GLY A 82 -9.37 49.37 0.86
C GLY A 82 -10.25 48.24 0.35
N TYR A 83 -11.54 48.20 0.70
CA TYR A 83 -12.48 47.13 0.29
C TYR A 83 -13.56 47.64 -0.65
N ASN A 84 -13.89 46.86 -1.67
CA ASN A 84 -14.97 47.17 -2.59
C ASN A 84 -16.35 46.96 -1.96
N SER A 85 -17.40 47.26 -2.72
CA SER A 85 -18.79 47.11 -2.25
C SER A 85 -19.21 45.70 -1.88
N LYS A 86 -18.47 44.69 -2.35
CA LYS A 86 -18.65 43.27 -1.99
C LYS A 86 -17.77 42.84 -0.81
N GLY A 87 -16.98 43.75 -0.24
CA GLY A 87 -16.12 43.49 0.91
C GLY A 87 -14.76 42.89 0.59
N TYR A 88 -14.29 42.96 -0.66
CA TYR A 88 -12.98 42.42 -1.08
C TYR A 88 -11.96 43.53 -1.35
N ASP A 89 -10.72 43.28 -0.96
CA ASP A 89 -9.59 44.16 -1.24
C ASP A 89 -9.20 44.15 -2.73
N LYS A 90 -8.21 44.95 -3.09
CA LYS A 90 -7.68 45.00 -4.47
C LYS A 90 -7.09 43.68 -4.98
N HIS A 91 -6.77 42.75 -4.07
CA HIS A 91 -6.28 41.41 -4.38
C HIS A 91 -7.41 40.38 -4.40
N GLY A 92 -8.65 40.80 -4.19
CA GLY A 92 -9.83 39.94 -4.21
C GLY A 92 -10.07 39.16 -2.91
N PHE A 93 -9.50 39.57 -1.78
CA PHE A 93 -9.65 38.92 -0.47
C PHE A 93 -10.50 39.76 0.49
N ASP A 94 -11.36 39.08 1.25
CA ASP A 94 -12.17 39.68 2.30
C ASP A 94 -11.31 40.11 3.50
N ARG A 95 -11.95 40.71 4.50
CA ARG A 95 -11.29 41.13 5.76
C ARG A 95 -10.65 39.98 6.55
N THR A 96 -11.09 38.75 6.31
CA THR A 96 -10.54 37.55 6.93
C THR A 96 -9.48 36.88 6.06
N GLY A 97 -9.15 37.44 4.90
CA GLY A 97 -8.12 36.94 4.00
C GLY A 97 -8.59 35.87 3.01
N TYR A 98 -9.90 35.76 2.74
CA TYR A 98 -10.48 34.75 1.85
C TYR A 98 -11.08 35.38 0.60
N ASN A 99 -10.87 34.74 -0.55
CA ASN A 99 -11.45 35.19 -1.81
C ASN A 99 -12.95 34.87 -1.90
N ALA A 100 -13.60 35.31 -2.98
CA ALA A 100 -15.03 35.06 -3.19
C ALA A 100 -15.43 33.58 -3.28
N LYS A 101 -14.47 32.68 -3.52
CA LYS A 101 -14.68 31.22 -3.49
C LYS A 101 -14.40 30.62 -2.10
N GLY A 102 -14.05 31.43 -1.12
CA GLY A 102 -13.76 31.00 0.25
C GLY A 102 -12.34 30.46 0.47
N TYR A 103 -11.37 30.77 -0.40
CA TYR A 103 -9.98 30.31 -0.26
C TYR A 103 -9.03 31.45 0.10
N ASN A 104 -8.07 31.17 0.98
CA ASN A 104 -7.01 32.11 1.34
C ASN A 104 -5.95 32.23 0.23
N LYS A 105 -4.94 33.08 0.46
CA LYS A 105 -3.83 33.29 -0.50
C LYS A 105 -3.05 32.03 -0.84
N ASN A 106 -3.03 31.05 0.06
CA ASN A 106 -2.37 29.75 -0.14
C ASN A 106 -3.29 28.73 -0.81
N GLY A 107 -4.53 29.11 -1.16
CA GLY A 107 -5.49 28.24 -1.84
C GLY A 107 -6.24 27.28 -0.92
N PHE A 108 -6.27 27.52 0.39
CA PHE A 108 -6.99 26.70 1.37
C PHE A 108 -8.24 27.40 1.89
N ASP A 109 -9.31 26.64 2.10
CA ASP A 109 -10.57 27.10 2.68
C ASP A 109 -10.42 27.41 4.18
N ARG A 110 -11.54 27.72 4.85
CA ARG A 110 -11.55 28.02 6.28
C ARG A 110 -11.23 26.81 7.16
N ASP A 111 -11.43 25.61 6.64
CA ASP A 111 -11.12 24.36 7.33
C ASP A 111 -9.69 23.87 7.02
N GLY A 112 -8.95 24.58 6.16
CA GLY A 112 -7.58 24.25 5.79
C GLY A 112 -7.44 23.31 4.60
N TYR A 113 -8.48 23.14 3.77
CA TYR A 113 -8.47 22.26 2.61
C TYR A 113 -8.45 23.03 1.29
N ASN A 114 -7.69 22.53 0.33
CA ASN A 114 -7.64 23.11 -1.01
C ASN A 114 -8.92 22.78 -1.81
N ALA A 115 -9.03 23.32 -3.02
CA ALA A 115 -10.18 23.09 -3.88
C ALA A 115 -10.40 21.62 -4.30
N LYS A 116 -9.41 20.76 -4.11
CA LYS A 116 -9.52 19.30 -4.32
C LYS A 116 -9.88 18.55 -3.03
N GLY A 117 -10.06 19.25 -1.91
CA GLY A 117 -10.41 18.67 -0.63
C GLY A 117 -9.25 18.12 0.18
N TYR A 118 -8.00 18.52 -0.11
CA TYR A 118 -6.81 18.07 0.63
C TYR A 118 -6.20 19.19 1.46
N ASP A 119 -5.75 18.85 2.66
CA ASP A 119 -5.03 19.74 3.55
C ASP A 119 -3.62 20.07 3.04
N LYS A 120 -2.87 20.85 3.81
CA LYS A 120 -1.49 21.22 3.49
C LYS A 120 -0.52 20.03 3.44
N ASN A 121 -0.86 18.93 4.11
CA ASN A 121 -0.06 17.71 4.16
C ASN A 121 -0.49 16.71 3.06
N GLY A 122 -1.52 17.03 2.28
CA GLY A 122 -2.02 16.22 1.18
C GLY A 122 -3.04 15.16 1.59
N TYR A 123 -3.70 15.31 2.74
CA TYR A 123 -4.74 14.39 3.24
C TYR A 123 -6.13 15.01 3.12
N ASP A 124 -7.11 14.18 2.76
CA ASP A 124 -8.51 14.55 2.72
C ASP A 124 -9.09 14.73 4.14
N ARG A 125 -10.35 15.14 4.22
CA ARG A 125 -11.07 15.35 5.50
C ARG A 125 -11.21 14.07 6.34
N GLU A 126 -10.96 12.91 5.75
CA GLU A 126 -11.02 11.61 6.41
C GLU A 126 -9.62 11.05 6.71
N GLY A 127 -8.56 11.83 6.45
CA GLY A 127 -7.18 11.47 6.74
C GLY A 127 -6.51 10.61 5.67
N TYR A 128 -7.01 10.57 4.43
CA TYR A 128 -6.42 9.79 3.34
C TYR A 128 -5.75 10.68 2.30
N ASN A 129 -4.54 10.30 1.89
CA ASN A 129 -3.83 10.99 0.82
C ASN A 129 -4.47 10.75 -0.55
N ILE A 130 -3.92 11.38 -1.59
CA ILE A 130 -4.40 11.23 -2.97
C ILE A 130 -4.39 9.78 -3.50
N PHE A 131 -3.59 8.90 -2.90
CA PHE A 131 -3.53 7.47 -3.22
C PHE A 131 -4.49 6.63 -2.37
N GLY A 132 -5.27 7.27 -1.48
CA GLY A 132 -6.24 6.60 -0.61
C GLY A 132 -5.63 5.95 0.64
N PHE A 133 -4.44 6.37 1.08
CA PHE A 133 -3.76 5.84 2.26
C PHE A 133 -3.66 6.87 3.39
N THR A 134 -3.77 6.43 4.64
CA THR A 134 -3.49 7.26 5.82
C THR A 134 -2.00 7.59 5.94
N GLU A 135 -1.65 8.46 6.90
CA GLU A 135 -0.27 8.77 7.22
C GLU A 135 0.53 7.53 7.64
N GLU A 136 -0.11 6.58 8.33
CA GLU A 136 0.50 5.28 8.68
C GLU A 136 0.58 4.30 7.50
N GLY A 137 0.05 4.67 6.33
CA GLY A 137 0.17 3.91 5.10
C GLY A 137 -0.89 2.82 4.89
N TYR A 138 -2.08 2.96 5.50
CA TYR A 138 -3.19 2.01 5.34
C TYR A 138 -4.35 2.59 4.51
N ASP A 139 -4.95 1.77 3.65
CA ASP A 139 -6.11 2.16 2.84
C ASP A 139 -7.39 2.24 3.69
N ARG A 140 -8.50 2.63 3.07
CA ARG A 140 -9.83 2.71 3.70
C ARG A 140 -10.35 1.38 4.26
N ARG A 141 -9.75 0.26 3.88
CA ARG A 141 -10.04 -1.08 4.42
C ARG A 141 -9.03 -1.48 5.50
N GLY A 142 -8.07 -0.63 5.84
CA GLY A 142 -7.02 -0.90 6.80
C GLY A 142 -5.88 -1.76 6.25
N LEU A 143 -5.70 -1.81 4.92
CA LEU A 143 -4.64 -2.58 4.26
C LEU A 143 -3.47 -1.69 3.85
N ASP A 144 -2.25 -2.15 4.09
CA ASP A 144 -1.05 -1.49 3.59
C ASP A 144 -0.95 -1.58 2.05
N LYS A 145 0.04 -0.91 1.48
CA LYS A 145 0.32 -0.95 0.02
C LYS A 145 0.59 -2.35 -0.54
N TYR A 146 0.83 -3.34 0.31
CA TYR A 146 1.07 -4.75 -0.04
C TYR A 146 -0.16 -5.64 0.22
N GLY A 147 -1.28 -5.08 0.68
CA GLY A 147 -2.52 -5.81 0.95
C GLY A 147 -2.54 -6.51 2.31
N PHE A 148 -1.80 -6.01 3.31
CA PHE A 148 -1.76 -6.54 4.67
C PHE A 148 -2.36 -5.57 5.68
N PHE A 149 -3.19 -6.08 6.58
CA PHE A 149 -3.65 -5.35 7.76
C PHE A 149 -2.49 -5.03 8.70
N ARG A 150 -2.71 -4.09 9.62
CA ARG A 150 -1.74 -3.70 10.67
C ARG A 150 -1.26 -4.86 11.53
N ASN A 151 -2.04 -5.93 11.64
CA ASN A 151 -1.67 -7.15 12.37
C ASN A 151 -0.81 -8.12 11.55
N GLY A 152 -0.39 -7.74 10.33
CA GLY A 152 0.50 -8.52 9.48
C GLY A 152 -0.18 -9.57 8.60
N PHE A 153 -1.52 -9.70 8.64
CA PHE A 153 -2.28 -10.65 7.82
C PHE A 153 -3.01 -9.95 6.68
N ASN A 154 -3.20 -10.61 5.54
CA ASN A 154 -4.00 -10.11 4.43
C ASN A 154 -5.49 -10.44 4.58
N LEU A 155 -6.30 -10.02 3.59
CA LEU A 155 -7.76 -10.25 3.52
C LEU A 155 -8.20 -11.71 3.69
N ILE A 156 -7.34 -12.67 3.33
CA ILE A 156 -7.61 -14.10 3.44
C ILE A 156 -6.95 -14.74 4.67
N GLY A 157 -6.50 -13.91 5.62
CA GLY A 157 -5.98 -14.35 6.91
C GLY A 157 -4.60 -15.00 6.84
N ARG A 158 -3.79 -14.68 5.81
CA ARG A 158 -2.40 -15.16 5.67
C ARG A 158 -1.41 -14.04 5.91
N ASP A 159 -0.32 -14.34 6.60
CA ASP A 159 0.78 -13.40 6.79
C ASP A 159 1.65 -13.27 5.54
N ARG A 160 2.74 -12.50 5.65
CA ARG A 160 3.67 -12.22 4.56
C ARG A 160 4.40 -13.47 4.05
N ASP A 161 4.53 -14.49 4.89
CA ASP A 161 5.18 -15.77 4.57
C ASP A 161 4.16 -16.82 4.08
N GLY A 162 2.86 -16.47 4.04
CA GLY A 162 1.79 -17.35 3.57
C GLY A 162 1.18 -18.26 4.65
N PHE A 163 1.51 -18.04 5.93
CA PHE A 163 0.97 -18.79 7.06
C PHE A 163 -0.33 -18.18 7.57
N ARG A 164 -1.27 -19.03 7.95
CA ARG A 164 -2.50 -18.62 8.63
C ARG A 164 -2.21 -18.29 10.10
N ARG A 165 -3.19 -17.72 10.79
CA ARG A 165 -3.09 -17.36 12.22
C ARG A 165 -2.77 -18.53 13.15
N ASP A 166 -3.13 -19.74 12.76
CA ASP A 166 -2.83 -20.96 13.50
C ASP A 166 -1.39 -21.47 13.29
N GLY A 167 -0.58 -20.75 12.51
CA GLY A 167 0.82 -21.07 12.28
C GLY A 167 1.06 -22.03 11.12
N TYR A 168 0.02 -22.44 10.36
CA TYR A 168 0.15 -23.39 9.25
C TYR A 168 -0.09 -22.72 7.89
N ASN A 169 0.68 -23.12 6.89
CA ASN A 169 0.51 -22.67 5.51
C ASN A 169 -0.71 -23.33 4.85
N VAL A 170 -0.94 -23.01 3.57
CA VAL A 170 -2.08 -23.57 2.82
C VAL A 170 -2.03 -25.10 2.70
N GLU A 171 -0.83 -25.67 2.66
CA GLU A 171 -0.57 -27.11 2.58
C GLU A 171 -0.68 -27.82 3.95
N GLY A 172 -0.90 -27.06 5.03
CA GLY A 172 -1.08 -27.61 6.37
C GLY A 172 0.23 -27.90 7.12
N TYR A 173 1.35 -27.29 6.72
CA TYR A 173 2.64 -27.37 7.40
C TYR A 173 2.96 -26.08 8.16
N ASP A 174 3.56 -26.22 9.32
CA ASP A 174 4.08 -25.11 10.12
C ASP A 174 5.36 -24.52 9.52
N ARG A 175 5.93 -23.50 10.18
CA ARG A 175 7.14 -22.82 9.72
C ARG A 175 8.38 -23.70 9.67
N ASP A 176 8.39 -24.78 10.46
CA ASP A 176 9.46 -25.76 10.48
C ASP A 176 9.24 -26.88 9.45
N GLY A 177 8.12 -26.84 8.71
CA GLY A 177 7.79 -27.80 7.68
C GLY A 177 7.11 -29.07 8.19
N PHE A 178 6.49 -29.04 9.39
CA PHE A 178 5.76 -30.17 9.97
C PHE A 178 4.25 -29.94 9.94
N ASN A 179 3.49 -30.99 9.61
CA ASN A 179 2.05 -30.94 9.62
C ASN A 179 1.50 -30.94 11.06
N ARG A 180 0.18 -30.82 11.22
CA ARG A 180 -0.47 -30.83 12.54
C ARG A 180 -0.25 -32.11 13.37
N ARG A 181 0.14 -33.21 12.73
CA ARG A 181 0.50 -34.47 13.40
C ARG A 181 1.98 -34.53 13.78
N GLY A 182 2.75 -33.48 13.49
CA GLY A 182 4.17 -33.40 13.79
C GLY A 182 5.09 -34.03 12.75
N PHE A 183 4.60 -34.37 11.54
CA PHE A 183 5.39 -35.01 10.49
C PHE A 183 5.68 -34.08 9.31
N ASN A 184 6.89 -34.15 8.76
CA ASN A 184 7.28 -33.41 7.56
C ASN A 184 6.68 -34.04 6.29
N LYS A 185 6.95 -33.42 5.13
CA LYS A 185 6.45 -33.91 3.83
C LYS A 185 6.92 -35.33 3.48
N GLN A 186 8.04 -35.76 4.04
CA GLN A 186 8.61 -37.10 3.86
C GLN A 186 8.03 -38.12 4.85
N GLY A 187 7.15 -37.70 5.77
CA GLY A 187 6.51 -38.58 6.74
C GLY A 187 7.31 -38.84 8.02
N TYR A 188 8.36 -38.04 8.29
CA TYR A 188 9.17 -38.15 9.51
C TYR A 188 8.85 -37.03 10.50
N ASP A 189 8.82 -37.37 11.79
CA ASP A 189 8.62 -36.45 12.89
C ASP A 189 9.83 -35.53 13.11
N ARG A 190 9.74 -34.65 14.10
CA ARG A 190 10.80 -33.69 14.44
C ARG A 190 12.11 -34.35 14.90
N ASP A 191 12.04 -35.60 15.35
CA ASP A 191 13.20 -36.40 15.77
C ASP A 191 13.73 -37.29 14.63
N GLY A 192 13.08 -37.27 13.46
CA GLY A 192 13.50 -38.02 12.29
C GLY A 192 12.92 -39.44 12.19
N TYR A 193 11.84 -39.75 12.91
CA TYR A 193 11.18 -41.06 12.90
C TYR A 193 9.84 -41.01 12.16
N ASP A 194 9.53 -42.04 11.39
CA ASP A 194 8.27 -42.16 10.66
C ASP A 194 7.09 -42.45 11.59
N ILE A 195 5.89 -42.59 11.01
CA ILE A 195 4.66 -42.89 11.78
C ILE A 195 4.72 -44.24 12.50
N PHE A 196 5.60 -45.15 12.09
CA PHE A 196 5.83 -46.44 12.72
C PHE A 196 6.95 -46.41 13.76
N GLY A 197 7.59 -45.24 13.95
CA GLY A 197 8.66 -45.04 14.92
C GLY A 197 10.04 -45.45 14.41
N PHE A 198 10.26 -45.56 13.10
CA PHE A 198 11.55 -45.91 12.49
C PHE A 198 12.19 -44.72 11.78
N ASP A 199 13.50 -44.57 11.92
CA ASP A 199 14.28 -43.55 11.23
C ASP A 199 14.42 -43.87 9.74
N ARG A 200 15.14 -43.00 9.00
CA ARG A 200 15.39 -43.19 7.56
C ARG A 200 16.18 -44.45 7.23
N ASN A 201 16.91 -45.01 8.19
CA ASN A 201 17.68 -46.23 8.05
C ASN A 201 16.87 -47.48 8.45
N GLY A 202 15.64 -47.30 8.93
CA GLY A 202 14.75 -48.38 9.33
C GLY A 202 14.93 -48.84 10.78
N PHE A 203 15.58 -48.04 11.64
CA PHE A 203 15.80 -48.35 13.05
C PHE A 203 14.91 -47.49 13.96
N ASN A 204 14.37 -48.10 15.01
CA ASN A 204 13.57 -47.40 15.99
C ASN A 204 14.43 -46.55 16.93
N ARG A 205 13.79 -45.86 17.88
CA ARG A 205 14.46 -45.01 18.88
C ARG A 205 15.45 -45.76 19.79
N ASP A 206 15.29 -47.08 19.91
CA ASP A 206 16.20 -47.95 20.66
C ASP A 206 17.35 -48.49 19.78
N GLY A 207 17.37 -48.17 18.49
CA GLY A 207 18.41 -48.63 17.56
C GLY A 207 18.14 -49.99 16.90
N PHE A 208 16.91 -50.51 16.96
CA PHE A 208 16.55 -51.82 16.39
C PHE A 208 15.64 -51.69 15.16
N ASP A 209 15.86 -52.54 14.17
CA ASP A 209 15.06 -52.64 12.96
C ASP A 209 13.67 -53.22 13.27
N LYS A 210 12.80 -53.27 12.24
CA LYS A 210 11.46 -53.83 12.36
C LYS A 210 11.41 -55.31 12.77
N ASN A 211 12.53 -56.03 12.60
CA ASN A 211 12.66 -57.44 12.96
C ASN A 211 13.29 -57.60 14.35
N GLY A 212 13.64 -56.51 15.03
CA GLY A 212 14.20 -56.52 16.37
C GLY A 212 15.73 -56.58 16.43
N TYR A 213 16.44 -56.36 15.32
CA TYR A 213 17.92 -56.42 15.26
C TYR A 213 18.55 -55.04 15.14
N ASP A 214 19.66 -54.82 15.82
CA ASP A 214 20.44 -53.58 15.73
C ASP A 214 21.21 -53.46 14.41
N VAL A 215 21.96 -52.37 14.25
CA VAL A 215 22.77 -52.12 13.05
C VAL A 215 23.84 -53.18 12.79
N ASP A 216 24.29 -53.88 13.84
CA ASP A 216 25.26 -54.96 13.76
C ASP A 216 24.59 -56.32 13.47
N GLY A 217 23.25 -56.37 13.49
CA GLY A 217 22.47 -57.57 13.21
C GLY A 217 22.17 -58.43 14.45
N TYR A 218 22.25 -57.87 15.66
CA TYR A 218 21.97 -58.56 16.93
C TYR A 218 20.67 -58.06 17.56
N ASP A 219 19.91 -58.97 18.17
CA ASP A 219 18.69 -58.62 18.89
C ASP A 219 18.96 -57.91 20.23
N ARG A 220 17.90 -57.63 21.00
CA ARG A 220 18.01 -56.97 22.31
C ARG A 220 18.79 -57.80 23.33
N ASP A 221 18.84 -59.11 23.17
CA ASP A 221 19.54 -60.03 24.05
C ASP A 221 21.00 -60.29 23.61
N GLY A 222 21.38 -59.76 22.44
CA GLY A 222 22.74 -59.80 21.91
C GLY A 222 23.02 -60.97 20.97
N TYR A 223 21.99 -61.60 20.40
CA TYR A 223 22.09 -62.74 19.49
C TYR A 223 21.71 -62.38 18.06
N ASP A 224 22.41 -62.96 17.09
CA ASP A 224 22.06 -62.83 15.69
C ASP A 224 20.91 -63.77 15.30
N LYS A 225 20.53 -63.72 14.02
CA LYS A 225 19.41 -64.47 13.44
C LYS A 225 19.61 -65.99 13.43
N ASP A 226 20.84 -66.42 13.67
CA ASP A 226 21.26 -67.82 13.71
C ASP A 226 21.63 -68.24 15.17
N ASP A 227 21.20 -67.46 16.17
CA ASP A 227 21.41 -67.63 17.62
C ASP A 227 22.87 -67.55 18.09
N TYR A 228 23.74 -66.82 17.38
CA TYR A 228 25.12 -66.58 17.80
C TYR A 228 25.27 -65.23 18.52
N ASP A 229 26.00 -65.22 19.64
CA ASP A 229 26.39 -63.99 20.34
C ASP A 229 27.43 -63.18 19.54
N ARG A 230 27.73 -61.96 19.99
CA ARG A 230 28.75 -61.09 19.36
C ARG A 230 30.17 -61.68 19.34
N ASN A 231 30.43 -62.71 20.12
CA ASN A 231 31.72 -63.42 20.18
C ASN A 231 31.73 -64.70 19.32
N GLY A 232 30.60 -65.06 18.67
CA GLY A 232 30.44 -66.26 17.86
C GLY A 232 30.09 -67.53 18.65
N ASN A 233 29.58 -67.41 19.89
CA ASN A 233 29.07 -68.54 20.66
C ASN A 233 27.59 -68.79 20.38
N TYR A 234 27.22 -70.04 20.12
CA TYR A 234 25.83 -70.45 19.91
C TYR A 234 25.05 -70.48 21.24
N HIS A 235 23.86 -69.88 21.25
CA HIS A 235 22.91 -69.93 22.36
C HIS A 235 21.83 -70.97 22.09
N ASP A 236 21.83 -72.05 22.87
CA ASP A 236 20.79 -73.08 22.83
C ASP A 236 19.67 -72.69 23.81
N ASP A 237 18.61 -72.09 23.29
CA ASP A 237 17.44 -71.68 24.08
C ASP A 237 16.47 -72.85 24.37
N GLY A 238 16.79 -74.07 23.94
CA GLY A 238 16.03 -75.28 24.26
C GLY A 238 14.62 -75.33 23.67
N TYR A 239 14.22 -74.37 22.84
CA TYR A 239 12.91 -74.31 22.17
C TYR A 239 13.06 -74.25 20.65
N GLY A 240 13.66 -75.30 20.08
CA GLY A 240 13.80 -75.46 18.64
C GLY A 240 12.46 -75.54 17.90
N TYR A 241 12.04 -74.44 17.28
CA TYR A 241 11.18 -74.49 16.10
C TYR A 241 12.08 -74.44 14.86
N GLY A 242 12.15 -75.60 14.19
CA GLY A 242 13.19 -75.92 13.23
C GLY A 242 13.24 -75.01 12.01
N HIS A 243 14.40 -74.37 11.82
CA HIS A 243 14.88 -73.98 10.52
C HIS A 243 15.70 -75.13 9.90
N SER A 244 15.04 -75.90 9.05
CA SER A 244 15.68 -76.86 8.16
C SER A 244 16.70 -76.15 7.25
N ARG A 245 18.00 -76.39 7.46
CA ARG A 245 19.02 -76.23 6.40
C ARG A 245 20.08 -77.34 6.47
N GLY A 246 20.13 -78.10 5.38
CA GLY A 246 21.37 -78.34 4.64
C GLY A 246 22.39 -79.25 5.29
N ILE A 247 22.27 -80.54 5.01
CA ILE A 247 23.30 -81.57 5.18
C ILE A 247 24.58 -81.11 4.45
N GLY A 248 25.66 -80.89 5.19
CA GLY A 248 26.97 -80.47 4.67
C GLY A 248 28.11 -81.17 5.40
N GLU A 249 28.23 -82.48 5.14
CA GLU A 249 29.43 -83.33 5.24
C GLU A 249 30.47 -83.03 6.34
N GLY A 250 30.30 -83.67 7.49
CA GLY A 250 31.34 -83.80 8.50
C GLY A 250 32.47 -84.73 8.07
N LYS A 251 33.69 -84.20 7.96
CA LYS A 251 34.94 -84.99 7.94
C LYS A 251 35.41 -85.22 9.38
N ARG A 252 34.96 -86.30 10.01
CA ARG A 252 35.53 -86.80 11.26
C ARG A 252 36.80 -87.62 10.96
N LYS A 253 37.98 -87.05 11.26
CA LYS A 253 39.23 -87.79 11.40
C LYS A 253 39.30 -88.36 12.83
N TRP A 254 39.41 -89.67 12.95
CA TRP A 254 39.72 -90.35 14.21
C TRP A 254 41.21 -90.71 14.25
N TYR A 255 41.88 -90.45 15.38
CA TYR A 255 43.17 -91.06 15.73
C TYR A 255 43.07 -91.77 17.09
N LEU A 256 43.64 -92.98 17.07
CA LEU A 256 43.73 -94.11 18.02
C LEU A 256 44.34 -93.77 19.42
N PRO A 257 44.31 -94.69 20.42
CA PRO A 257 45.39 -95.69 20.53
C PRO A 257 45.00 -97.10 21.06
N TRP A 258 45.98 -97.99 20.88
CA TRP A 258 46.09 -99.43 21.14
C TRP A 258 45.94 -99.88 22.61
N TYR A 259 45.39 -101.08 22.83
CA TYR A 259 46.11 -102.30 23.24
C TYR A 259 45.26 -103.55 22.96
#